data_AF-A0A1E4SDA3-F1
#
_entry.id   AF-A0A1E4SDA3-F1
#
_cell.length_a   1.000
_cell.length_b   1.000
_cell.length_c   1.000
_cell.angle_alpha   90.00
_cell.angle_beta   90.00
_cell.angle_gamma   90.00
#
_symmetry.space_group_name_H-M   'P 1'
#
loop_
_entity.id
_entity.type
_entity.pdbx_description
1 polymer ?
#
loop_
_entity_poly.entity_id
_entity_poly.type
_entity_poly.pdbx_seq_one_letter_code
_entity_poly.pdbx_strand_id
1 'polypeptide(L)'
;MSSIKTRLEELKTSTMLFGLFFLAAIAVAKTVLLTNDDGFASTNIRAAYRELKKAGHDVILVAPVLQRSSWGGKFDLPDSPTLNYDGEFGYVKAGDPSWGHEADDNRIWYFNGTPSSCVAFALDYVIPEHFGNVTVDLVVGGPNEGPNLSPGFYTVSGTMGAVYTGIYRGIPGISFSGSDFNNSFYKDSLNTAKDSPANIYAGKVVELVDKVLTSGGLPHGVGLNVNFPTVGTLNSKCSDPQWEITRMMGSGIFMQSLNFNSKSGLFDWNVTYYDGILDGCDVGDCGLSSEYEVYLKNDCRSTVSIFSIDYDASINNSNKVRKALDM
;
A
#
# COMPACT_ATOMS: atom_id res chain seq x y z
N MET A 1 59.58 -8.51 54.86
CA MET A 1 59.98 -8.57 53.44
C MET A 1 59.63 -9.93 52.88
N SER A 2 59.06 -9.96 51.68
CA SER A 2 58.90 -11.13 50.80
C SER A 2 57.84 -12.17 51.19
N SER A 3 56.63 -12.03 50.63
CA SER A 3 55.82 -13.11 49.99
C SER A 3 54.32 -12.77 49.87
N ILE A 4 53.97 -11.50 49.61
CA ILE A 4 52.63 -11.08 49.14
C ILE A 4 52.79 -10.50 47.72
N LYS A 5 53.55 -11.20 46.87
CA LYS A 5 53.81 -10.78 45.48
C LYS A 5 53.83 -11.94 44.47
N THR A 6 53.21 -13.07 44.82
CA THR A 6 53.17 -14.25 43.92
C THR A 6 51.80 -14.93 43.91
N ARG A 7 50.73 -14.12 43.81
CA ARG A 7 49.37 -14.58 43.46
C ARG A 7 48.66 -13.62 42.50
N LEU A 8 49.43 -12.98 41.61
CA LEU A 8 48.91 -12.03 40.61
C LEU A 8 49.34 -12.38 39.17
N GLU A 9 49.99 -13.53 38.97
CA GLU A 9 50.44 -14.00 37.65
C GLU A 9 49.78 -15.34 37.21
N GLU A 10 48.86 -15.91 38.01
CA GLU A 10 48.07 -17.10 37.62
C GLU A 10 46.60 -16.79 37.28
N LEU A 11 46.30 -15.53 36.93
CA LEU A 11 44.98 -15.12 36.45
C LEU A 11 45.02 -14.56 35.01
N LYS A 12 45.92 -15.08 34.16
CA LYS A 12 46.07 -14.65 32.76
C LYS A 12 45.74 -15.72 31.71
N THR A 13 45.13 -16.84 32.10
CA THR A 13 44.69 -17.88 31.15
C THR A 13 43.38 -18.53 31.60
N SER A 14 42.38 -17.71 31.90
CA SER A 14 40.99 -18.16 31.84
C SER A 14 40.25 -17.25 30.88
N THR A 15 40.18 -17.75 29.65
CA THR A 15 39.33 -17.39 28.54
C THR A 15 38.20 -16.44 28.95
N MET A 16 38.29 -15.19 28.46
CA MET A 16 37.14 -14.32 28.27
C MET A 16 36.08 -15.12 27.50
N LEU A 17 35.13 -15.73 28.21
CA LEU A 17 33.82 -16.03 27.67
C LEU A 17 33.05 -14.72 27.66
N PHE A 18 33.47 -13.78 26.79
CA PHE A 18 32.56 -12.73 26.32
C PHE A 18 31.54 -13.46 25.45
N GLY A 19 30.48 -13.94 26.08
CA GLY A 19 29.29 -14.35 25.37
C GLY A 19 28.81 -13.14 24.58
N LEU A 20 29.06 -13.14 23.26
CA LEU A 20 28.26 -12.36 22.35
C LEU A 20 26.83 -12.91 22.46
N PHE A 21 26.06 -12.32 23.37
CA PHE A 21 24.61 -12.28 23.20
C PHE A 21 24.36 -11.44 21.96
N PHE A 22 24.40 -12.09 20.79
CA PHE A 22 23.62 -11.64 19.66
C PHE A 22 22.17 -11.68 20.14
N LEU A 23 21.66 -10.52 20.58
CA LEU A 23 20.25 -10.23 20.42
C LEU A 23 20.02 -10.20 18.90
N ALA A 24 19.89 -11.39 18.31
CA ALA A 24 19.07 -11.51 17.12
C ALA A 24 17.71 -10.98 17.56
N ALA A 25 17.38 -9.76 17.17
CA ALA A 25 16.01 -9.32 17.19
C ALA A 25 15.26 -10.42 16.45
N ILE A 26 14.49 -11.22 17.19
CA ILE A 26 13.59 -12.18 16.60
C ILE A 26 12.64 -11.27 15.82
N ALA A 27 12.85 -11.17 14.50
CA ALA A 27 11.89 -10.58 13.61
C ALA A 27 10.66 -11.49 13.75
N VAL A 28 9.76 -11.09 14.64
CA VAL A 28 8.50 -11.79 14.82
C VAL A 28 7.80 -11.66 13.47
N ALA A 29 7.63 -12.79 12.77
CA ALA A 29 6.93 -12.81 11.50
C ALA A 29 5.56 -12.12 11.70
N LYS A 30 5.35 -11.02 10.99
CA LYS A 30 4.14 -10.20 11.08
C LYS A 30 3.15 -10.65 10.02
N THR A 31 1.87 -10.63 10.37
CA THR A 31 0.81 -11.00 9.43
C THR A 31 0.39 -9.78 8.63
N VAL A 32 0.53 -9.87 7.30
CA VAL A 32 0.20 -8.79 6.37
C VAL A 32 -0.99 -9.22 5.52
N LEU A 33 -2.08 -8.46 5.58
CA LEU A 33 -3.19 -8.61 4.65
C LEU A 33 -2.89 -7.76 3.41
N LEU A 34 -2.62 -8.42 2.29
CA LEU A 34 -2.32 -7.80 1.01
C LEU A 34 -3.57 -7.78 0.11
N THR A 35 -3.86 -6.64 -0.51
CA THR A 35 -5.00 -6.43 -1.42
C THR A 35 -4.62 -5.42 -2.50
N ASN A 36 -5.43 -5.23 -3.53
CA ASN A 36 -5.33 -4.13 -4.50
C ASN A 36 -6.71 -3.85 -5.14
N ASP A 37 -6.75 -2.98 -6.14
CA ASP A 37 -7.85 -2.85 -7.08
C ASP A 37 -7.52 -3.32 -8.50
N ASP A 38 -6.25 -3.58 -8.84
CA ASP A 38 -5.91 -4.13 -10.16
C ASP A 38 -6.45 -5.54 -10.39
N GLY A 39 -6.54 -6.34 -9.33
CA GLY A 39 -6.93 -7.74 -9.38
C GLY A 39 -5.85 -8.64 -8.79
N PHE A 40 -6.26 -9.80 -8.28
CA PHE A 40 -5.34 -10.75 -7.62
C PHE A 40 -4.27 -11.32 -8.57
N ALA A 41 -4.50 -11.23 -9.88
CA ALA A 41 -3.66 -11.79 -10.93
C ALA A 41 -2.73 -10.75 -11.59
N SER A 42 -2.77 -9.48 -11.17
CA SER A 42 -1.94 -8.41 -11.74
C SER A 42 -0.48 -8.54 -11.27
N THR A 43 0.45 -8.02 -12.06
CA THR A 43 1.88 -8.30 -11.87
C THR A 43 2.45 -7.66 -10.61
N ASN A 44 2.06 -6.42 -10.31
CA ASN A 44 2.61 -5.67 -9.17
C ASN A 44 2.27 -6.29 -7.81
N ILE A 45 1.00 -6.65 -7.56
CA ILE A 45 0.60 -7.31 -6.31
C ILE A 45 1.28 -8.67 -6.14
N ARG A 46 1.49 -9.41 -7.25
CA ARG A 46 2.18 -10.71 -7.22
C ARG A 46 3.67 -10.57 -6.94
N ALA A 47 4.31 -9.51 -7.44
CA ALA A 47 5.68 -9.17 -7.06
C ALA A 47 5.79 -8.83 -5.57
N ALA A 48 4.88 -8.00 -5.05
CA ALA A 48 4.84 -7.61 -3.64
C ALA A 48 4.59 -8.81 -2.71
N TYR A 49 3.63 -9.68 -3.05
CA TYR A 49 3.37 -10.93 -2.32
C TYR A 49 4.64 -11.77 -2.19
N ARG A 50 5.33 -12.01 -3.32
CA ARG A 50 6.56 -12.80 -3.36
C ARG A 50 7.66 -12.22 -2.47
N GLU A 51 7.96 -10.92 -2.58
CA GLU A 51 9.04 -10.31 -1.80
C GLU A 51 8.69 -10.19 -0.31
N LEU A 52 7.44 -9.88 0.05
CA LEU A 52 6.99 -9.88 1.44
C LEU A 52 7.09 -11.27 2.09
N LYS A 53 6.69 -12.34 1.38
CA LYS A 53 6.87 -13.74 1.86
C LYS A 53 8.35 -14.07 2.02
N LYS A 54 9.19 -13.68 1.05
CA LYS A 54 10.65 -13.92 1.09
C LYS A 54 11.34 -13.16 2.23
N ALA A 55 10.81 -12.00 2.63
CA ALA A 55 11.27 -11.26 3.80
C ALA A 55 10.88 -11.91 5.13
N GLY A 56 10.04 -12.95 5.12
CA GLY A 56 9.64 -13.71 6.30
C GLY A 56 8.27 -13.34 6.88
N HIS A 57 7.52 -12.44 6.23
CA HIS A 57 6.17 -12.06 6.68
C HIS A 57 5.15 -13.17 6.39
N ASP A 58 4.11 -13.20 7.22
CA ASP A 58 2.96 -14.05 6.98
C ASP A 58 1.90 -13.35 6.13
N VAL A 59 2.06 -13.41 4.81
CA VAL A 59 1.18 -12.69 3.89
C VAL A 59 -0.07 -13.51 3.57
N ILE A 60 -1.23 -12.86 3.61
CA ILE A 60 -2.51 -13.37 3.09
C ILE A 60 -2.94 -12.36 2.02
N LEU A 61 -3.01 -12.80 0.76
CA LEU A 61 -3.48 -11.98 -0.36
C LEU A 61 -4.96 -12.25 -0.58
N VAL A 62 -5.80 -11.22 -0.48
CA VAL A 62 -7.20 -11.28 -0.87
C VAL A 62 -7.51 -10.06 -1.73
N ALA A 63 -7.86 -10.28 -3.00
CA ALA A 63 -8.06 -9.19 -3.96
C ALA A 63 -9.20 -9.49 -4.93
N PRO A 64 -9.70 -8.47 -5.65
CA PRO A 64 -10.75 -8.66 -6.65
C PRO A 64 -10.37 -9.68 -7.73
N VAL A 65 -11.37 -10.40 -8.24
CA VAL A 65 -11.21 -11.30 -9.41
C VAL A 65 -11.10 -10.52 -10.74
N LEU A 66 -11.49 -9.25 -10.74
CA LEU A 66 -11.44 -8.33 -11.87
C LEU A 66 -10.82 -7.00 -11.44
N GLN A 67 -10.17 -6.29 -12.37
CA GLN A 67 -9.80 -4.89 -12.24
C GLN A 67 -10.99 -4.01 -11.80
N ARG A 68 -10.80 -3.31 -10.67
CA ARG A 68 -11.74 -2.39 -10.01
C ARG A 68 -11.13 -0.99 -9.82
N SER A 69 -10.24 -0.57 -10.73
CA SER A 69 -9.74 0.80 -10.82
C SER A 69 -10.85 1.85 -10.70
N SER A 70 -10.63 2.86 -9.87
CA SER A 70 -11.58 3.96 -9.59
C SER A 70 -12.88 3.58 -8.84
N TRP A 71 -12.89 2.46 -8.11
CA TRP A 71 -14.06 2.05 -7.31
C TRP A 71 -14.13 2.68 -5.91
N GLY A 72 -13.12 3.43 -5.51
CA GLY A 72 -13.09 4.18 -4.26
C GLY A 72 -13.44 3.33 -3.04
N GLY A 73 -14.24 3.90 -2.14
CA GLY A 73 -14.77 3.22 -0.97
C GLY A 73 -16.00 2.33 -1.23
N LYS A 74 -16.36 2.03 -2.48
CA LYS A 74 -17.56 1.23 -2.79
C LYS A 74 -17.50 -0.14 -2.11
N PHE A 75 -18.63 -0.61 -1.60
CA PHE A 75 -18.76 -1.91 -0.94
C PHE A 75 -19.85 -2.73 -1.61
N ASP A 76 -19.46 -3.71 -2.43
CA ASP A 76 -20.36 -4.65 -3.09
C ASP A 76 -19.92 -6.08 -2.83
N LEU A 77 -20.90 -6.98 -2.78
CA LEU A 77 -20.71 -8.42 -2.62
C LEU A 77 -21.15 -9.14 -3.91
N PRO A 78 -20.65 -10.36 -4.17
CA PRO A 78 -21.16 -11.17 -5.27
C PRO A 78 -22.64 -11.51 -5.06
N ASP A 79 -23.41 -11.44 -6.13
CA ASP A 79 -24.85 -11.74 -6.18
C ASP A 79 -25.15 -13.18 -6.66
N SER A 80 -24.10 -13.95 -6.94
CA SER A 80 -24.14 -15.31 -7.47
C SER A 80 -23.06 -16.19 -6.82
N PRO A 81 -23.31 -17.50 -6.62
CA PRO A 81 -22.28 -18.44 -6.15
C PRO A 81 -21.16 -18.67 -7.18
N THR A 82 -21.37 -18.31 -8.45
CA THR A 82 -20.41 -18.48 -9.54
C THR A 82 -20.20 -17.18 -10.32
N LEU A 83 -19.07 -17.07 -11.01
CA LEU A 83 -18.77 -15.95 -11.90
C LEU A 83 -19.64 -15.97 -13.16
N ASN A 84 -20.19 -14.82 -13.52
CA ASN A 84 -20.97 -14.65 -14.75
C ASN A 84 -20.10 -14.40 -15.99
N TYR A 85 -18.82 -14.11 -15.79
CA TYR A 85 -17.83 -13.77 -16.81
C TYR A 85 -16.47 -14.31 -16.36
N ASP A 86 -15.56 -14.45 -17.31
CA ASP A 86 -14.15 -14.73 -16.99
C ASP A 86 -13.60 -13.62 -16.09
N GLY A 87 -12.83 -14.01 -15.08
CA GLY A 87 -12.00 -13.11 -14.30
C GLY A 87 -10.91 -12.46 -15.15
N GLU A 88 -10.10 -11.62 -14.51
CA GLU A 88 -9.08 -10.86 -15.20
C GLU A 88 -8.08 -11.78 -15.92
N PHE A 89 -7.65 -11.36 -17.11
CA PHE A 89 -6.79 -12.14 -18.00
C PHE A 89 -7.36 -13.52 -18.40
N GLY A 90 -8.65 -13.76 -18.15
CA GLY A 90 -9.25 -15.07 -18.32
C GLY A 90 -8.70 -16.13 -17.35
N TYR A 91 -8.11 -15.71 -16.22
CA TYR A 91 -7.42 -16.63 -15.32
C TYR A 91 -8.37 -17.50 -14.51
N VAL A 92 -9.49 -16.93 -14.06
CA VAL A 92 -10.63 -17.66 -13.47
C VAL A 92 -11.77 -17.65 -14.50
N LYS A 93 -12.49 -18.76 -14.70
CA LYS A 93 -13.47 -18.89 -15.78
C LYS A 93 -14.89 -18.55 -15.34
N ALA A 94 -15.69 -18.07 -16.29
CA ALA A 94 -17.13 -18.00 -16.11
C ALA A 94 -17.67 -19.38 -15.69
N GLY A 95 -18.50 -19.43 -14.65
CA GLY A 95 -19.00 -20.66 -14.04
C GLY A 95 -18.16 -21.20 -12.87
N ASP A 96 -16.91 -20.73 -12.69
CA ASP A 96 -16.14 -21.00 -11.48
C ASP A 96 -16.78 -20.29 -10.26
N PRO A 97 -16.47 -20.70 -9.02
CA PRO A 97 -16.98 -20.03 -7.82
C PRO A 97 -16.72 -18.52 -7.82
N SER A 98 -17.62 -17.73 -7.22
CA SER A 98 -17.44 -16.26 -7.14
C SER A 98 -16.33 -15.82 -6.18
N TRP A 99 -15.71 -16.76 -5.49
CA TRP A 99 -14.53 -16.57 -4.64
C TRP A 99 -13.81 -17.90 -4.47
N GLY A 100 -12.50 -17.85 -4.22
CA GLY A 100 -11.69 -19.05 -4.06
C GLY A 100 -10.22 -18.70 -3.86
N HIS A 101 -9.37 -19.72 -3.82
CA HIS A 101 -7.92 -19.56 -3.68
C HIS A 101 -7.15 -20.30 -4.79
N GLU A 102 -5.88 -19.95 -4.96
CA GLU A 102 -4.99 -20.70 -5.85
C GLU A 102 -4.77 -22.12 -5.34
N ALA A 103 -4.73 -23.09 -6.27
CA ALA A 103 -4.61 -24.50 -5.92
C ALA A 103 -3.22 -24.84 -5.32
N ASP A 104 -2.19 -24.10 -5.73
CA ASP A 104 -0.80 -24.25 -5.32
C ASP A 104 -0.40 -23.34 -4.16
N ASP A 105 -1.19 -22.30 -3.86
CA ASP A 105 -0.98 -21.44 -2.70
C ASP A 105 -2.32 -21.00 -2.08
N ASN A 106 -2.67 -21.62 -0.95
CA ASN A 106 -3.91 -21.33 -0.23
C ASN A 106 -3.94 -19.96 0.46
N ARG A 107 -2.87 -19.16 0.37
CA ARG A 107 -2.81 -17.79 0.91
C ARG A 107 -3.15 -16.72 -0.11
N ILE A 108 -3.38 -17.11 -1.37
CA ILE A 108 -3.82 -16.19 -2.42
C ILE A 108 -5.27 -16.49 -2.76
N TRP A 109 -6.14 -15.54 -2.43
CA TRP A 109 -7.58 -15.61 -2.64
C TRP A 109 -8.04 -14.53 -3.63
N TYR A 110 -9.02 -14.90 -4.44
CA TYR A 110 -9.81 -13.96 -5.22
C TYR A 110 -11.23 -13.87 -4.67
N PHE A 111 -11.83 -12.69 -4.81
CA PHE A 111 -13.23 -12.44 -4.44
C PHE A 111 -13.92 -11.60 -5.53
N ASN A 112 -15.11 -11.99 -5.96
CA ASN A 112 -15.90 -11.20 -6.90
C ASN A 112 -16.64 -10.06 -6.21
N GLY A 113 -15.86 -9.10 -5.71
CA GLY A 113 -16.34 -7.89 -5.05
C GLY A 113 -15.46 -6.69 -5.32
N THR A 114 -15.68 -5.63 -4.54
CA THR A 114 -14.84 -4.43 -4.53
C THR A 114 -13.59 -4.61 -3.67
N PRO A 115 -12.57 -3.76 -3.82
CA PRO A 115 -11.38 -3.80 -2.96
C PRO A 115 -11.72 -3.72 -1.46
N SER A 116 -12.64 -2.84 -1.06
CA SER A 116 -13.13 -2.74 0.32
C SER A 116 -13.80 -4.03 0.79
N SER A 117 -14.63 -4.66 -0.05
CA SER A 117 -15.28 -5.92 0.29
C SER A 117 -14.30 -7.10 0.37
N CYS A 118 -13.18 -7.07 -0.38
CA CYS A 118 -12.12 -8.08 -0.27
C CYS A 118 -11.46 -8.04 1.10
N VAL A 119 -11.21 -6.85 1.64
CA VAL A 119 -10.69 -6.68 3.01
C VAL A 119 -11.68 -7.21 4.04
N ALA A 120 -12.97 -6.91 3.89
CA ALA A 120 -14.00 -7.46 4.77
C ALA A 120 -14.10 -8.99 4.65
N PHE A 121 -14.12 -9.55 3.44
CA PHE A 121 -14.11 -10.99 3.20
C PHE A 121 -12.89 -11.68 3.83
N ALA A 122 -11.72 -11.04 3.74
CA ALA A 122 -10.51 -11.54 4.38
C ALA A 122 -10.66 -11.65 5.90
N LEU A 123 -11.10 -10.55 6.53
CA LEU A 123 -11.18 -10.42 7.99
C LEU A 123 -12.36 -11.19 8.61
N ASP A 124 -13.49 -11.24 7.91
CA ASP A 124 -14.74 -11.81 8.43
C ASP A 124 -14.90 -13.31 8.10
N TYR A 125 -14.20 -13.82 7.09
CA TYR A 125 -14.34 -15.21 6.64
C TYR A 125 -13.00 -15.91 6.44
N VAL A 126 -12.14 -15.43 5.52
CA VAL A 126 -10.93 -16.17 5.12
C VAL A 126 -10.01 -16.43 6.31
N ILE A 127 -9.71 -15.41 7.10
CA ILE A 127 -8.81 -15.53 8.26
C ILE A 127 -9.41 -16.39 9.39
N PRO A 128 -10.66 -16.16 9.84
CA PRO A 128 -11.29 -17.02 10.82
C PRO A 128 -11.37 -18.49 10.41
N GLU A 129 -11.81 -18.77 9.17
CA GLU A 129 -12.12 -20.14 8.72
C GLU A 129 -10.89 -20.92 8.25
N HIS A 130 -9.89 -20.26 7.66
CA HIS A 130 -8.76 -20.94 7.02
C HIS A 130 -7.41 -20.73 7.72
N PHE A 131 -7.31 -19.73 8.60
CA PHE A 131 -6.03 -19.34 9.22
C PHE A 131 -6.09 -19.24 10.75
N GLY A 132 -7.09 -19.87 11.38
CA GLY A 132 -7.18 -19.99 12.83
C GLY A 132 -7.32 -18.65 13.55
N ASN A 133 -7.91 -17.66 12.88
CA ASN A 133 -8.12 -16.30 13.41
C ASN A 133 -6.81 -15.60 13.82
N VAL A 134 -5.76 -15.73 13.01
CA VAL A 134 -4.51 -14.97 13.18
C VAL A 134 -4.78 -13.45 13.16
N THR A 135 -4.10 -12.71 14.03
CA THR A 135 -4.19 -11.24 14.07
C THR A 135 -3.46 -10.64 12.87
N VAL A 136 -4.12 -9.74 12.13
CA VAL A 136 -3.48 -8.96 11.06
C VAL A 136 -2.78 -7.75 11.67
N ASP A 137 -1.48 -7.61 11.43
CA ASP A 137 -0.68 -6.50 11.94
C ASP A 137 -0.74 -5.26 11.03
N LEU A 138 -0.94 -5.46 9.72
CA LEU A 138 -0.94 -4.39 8.72
C LEU A 138 -1.78 -4.76 7.49
N VAL A 139 -2.57 -3.82 6.99
CA VAL A 139 -3.18 -3.90 5.66
C VAL A 139 -2.30 -3.20 4.64
N VAL A 140 -1.92 -3.89 3.57
CA VAL A 140 -1.12 -3.35 2.46
C VAL A 140 -1.96 -3.37 1.20
N GLY A 141 -2.20 -2.19 0.61
CA GLY A 141 -2.88 -2.03 -0.67
C GLY A 141 -1.90 -1.80 -1.81
N GLY A 142 -2.09 -2.48 -2.94
CA GLY A 142 -1.27 -2.35 -4.14
C GLY A 142 -0.02 -3.28 -4.13
N PRO A 143 1.07 -2.91 -4.83
CA PRO A 143 1.21 -1.67 -5.60
C PRO A 143 0.23 -1.59 -6.76
N ASN A 144 -0.46 -0.45 -6.88
CA ASN A 144 -1.34 -0.15 -8.01
C ASN A 144 -0.53 0.03 -9.31
N GLU A 145 -1.05 -0.40 -10.45
CA GLU A 145 -0.51 -0.12 -11.79
C GLU A 145 -1.00 1.27 -12.27
N GLY A 146 -0.48 2.30 -11.59
CA GLY A 146 -0.74 3.72 -11.83
C GLY A 146 -0.72 4.53 -10.53
N PRO A 147 -0.48 5.84 -10.57
CA PRO A 147 -0.39 6.67 -9.37
C PRO A 147 -1.77 6.95 -8.74
N ASN A 148 -1.80 7.16 -7.43
CA ASN A 148 -2.94 7.69 -6.67
C ASN A 148 -2.50 8.95 -5.92
N LEU A 149 -2.57 10.10 -6.60
CA LEU A 149 -2.07 11.38 -6.13
C LEU A 149 -3.22 12.34 -5.81
N SER A 150 -3.05 13.13 -4.76
CA SER A 150 -3.99 14.15 -4.28
C SER A 150 -5.28 13.57 -3.67
N PRO A 151 -5.96 14.32 -2.79
CA PRO A 151 -7.23 13.87 -2.23
C PRO A 151 -8.35 13.71 -3.26
N GLY A 152 -8.22 14.29 -4.46
CA GLY A 152 -9.13 13.99 -5.56
C GLY A 152 -9.11 12.50 -5.92
N PHE A 153 -7.95 11.85 -5.85
CA PHE A 153 -7.83 10.39 -6.05
C PHE A 153 -8.11 9.59 -4.79
N TYR A 154 -7.96 10.16 -3.60
CA TYR A 154 -8.20 9.46 -2.34
C TYR A 154 -9.58 8.81 -2.26
N THR A 155 -10.64 9.54 -2.64
CA THR A 155 -12.02 9.04 -2.55
C THR A 155 -12.41 8.11 -3.69
N VAL A 156 -11.65 8.11 -4.78
CA VAL A 156 -11.94 7.28 -5.97
C VAL A 156 -10.99 6.11 -6.13
N SER A 157 -9.81 6.11 -5.52
CA SER A 157 -8.85 4.99 -5.59
C SER A 157 -9.40 3.77 -4.86
N GLY A 158 -9.47 2.63 -5.56
CA GLY A 158 -9.85 1.36 -4.95
C GLY A 158 -8.75 0.83 -4.04
N THR A 159 -7.47 0.99 -4.42
CA THR A 159 -6.31 0.66 -3.58
C THR A 159 -6.37 1.41 -2.24
N MET A 160 -6.64 2.72 -2.24
CA MET A 160 -6.77 3.50 -1.01
C MET A 160 -8.06 3.14 -0.24
N GLY A 161 -9.18 2.89 -0.93
CA GLY A 161 -10.43 2.46 -0.31
C GLY A 161 -10.33 1.13 0.44
N ALA A 162 -9.53 0.20 -0.09
CA ALA A 162 -9.23 -1.06 0.60
C ALA A 162 -8.45 -0.83 1.91
N VAL A 163 -7.39 -0.02 1.84
CA VAL A 163 -6.58 0.35 3.03
C VAL A 163 -7.42 1.10 4.06
N TYR A 164 -8.26 2.04 3.61
CA TYR A 164 -9.22 2.76 4.46
C TYR A 164 -10.11 1.78 5.24
N THR A 165 -10.62 0.73 4.57
CA THR A 165 -11.47 -0.29 5.21
C THR A 165 -10.74 -1.02 6.34
N GLY A 166 -9.45 -1.31 6.18
CA GLY A 166 -8.60 -1.87 7.23
C GLY A 166 -8.42 -0.93 8.42
N ILE A 167 -8.08 0.33 8.15
CA ILE A 167 -7.88 1.37 9.17
C ILE A 167 -9.17 1.62 9.96
N TYR A 168 -10.32 1.63 9.28
CA TYR A 168 -11.62 1.79 9.91
C TYR A 168 -11.98 0.61 10.85
N ARG A 169 -11.37 -0.56 10.62
CA ARG A 169 -11.48 -1.74 11.49
C ARG A 169 -10.37 -1.80 12.55
N GLY A 170 -9.59 -0.73 12.71
CA GLY A 170 -8.55 -0.61 13.73
C GLY A 170 -7.21 -1.24 13.36
N ILE A 171 -7.00 -1.62 12.09
CA ILE A 171 -5.74 -2.20 11.62
C ILE A 171 -5.00 -1.12 10.80
N PRO A 172 -3.76 -0.75 11.15
CA PRO A 172 -3.02 0.25 10.38
C PRO A 172 -2.82 -0.21 8.93
N GLY A 173 -2.60 0.72 8.00
CA GLY A 173 -2.38 0.35 6.62
C GLY A 173 -1.64 1.33 5.75
N ILE A 174 -1.12 0.81 4.63
CA ILE A 174 -0.31 1.52 3.64
C ILE A 174 -0.82 1.21 2.24
N SER A 175 -1.12 2.24 1.45
CA SER A 175 -1.35 2.10 0.01
C SER A 175 -0.08 2.41 -0.76
N PHE A 176 0.21 1.58 -1.76
CA PHE A 176 1.32 1.76 -2.69
C PHE A 176 0.80 1.87 -4.12
N SER A 177 1.42 2.76 -4.89
CA SER A 177 1.05 3.03 -6.29
C SER A 177 2.31 3.18 -7.14
N GLY A 178 2.44 2.36 -8.18
CA GLY A 178 3.52 2.40 -9.17
C GLY A 178 3.28 3.43 -10.28
N SER A 179 4.33 3.84 -10.98
CA SER A 179 4.23 4.69 -12.18
C SER A 179 4.22 3.88 -13.49
N ASP A 180 3.87 2.61 -13.41
CA ASP A 180 3.63 1.73 -14.55
C ASP A 180 2.12 1.64 -14.85
N PHE A 181 1.75 1.50 -16.11
CA PHE A 181 0.35 1.54 -16.57
C PHE A 181 -0.04 0.31 -17.41
N ASN A 182 0.62 -0.82 -17.19
CA ASN A 182 0.55 -1.96 -18.11
C ASN A 182 -0.61 -2.94 -17.83
N ASN A 183 -1.30 -2.81 -16.68
CA ASN A 183 -2.20 -3.80 -16.08
C ASN A 183 -1.97 -5.22 -16.61
N SER A 184 -0.88 -5.85 -16.16
CA SER A 184 -0.33 -7.02 -16.85
C SER A 184 -0.48 -8.33 -16.08
N PHE A 185 -0.72 -9.43 -16.80
CA PHE A 185 -0.86 -10.75 -16.19
C PHE A 185 0.46 -11.25 -15.61
N TYR A 186 0.44 -11.63 -14.33
CA TYR A 186 1.66 -12.02 -13.63
C TYR A 186 2.40 -13.20 -14.27
N LYS A 187 1.71 -14.18 -14.85
CA LYS A 187 2.41 -15.33 -15.46
C LYS A 187 3.20 -14.96 -16.71
N ASP A 188 2.82 -13.89 -17.40
CA ASP A 188 3.48 -13.43 -18.62
C ASP A 188 4.56 -12.39 -18.32
N SER A 189 4.33 -11.56 -17.30
CA SER A 189 5.13 -10.34 -17.06
C SER A 189 5.96 -10.37 -15.80
N LEU A 190 5.66 -11.25 -14.83
CA LEU A 190 6.44 -11.39 -13.61
C LEU A 190 7.74 -12.17 -13.89
N ASN A 191 8.75 -11.45 -14.35
CA ASN A 191 10.12 -11.93 -14.32
C ASN A 191 10.79 -11.55 -12.99
N THR A 192 11.91 -12.20 -12.66
CA THR A 192 12.71 -11.88 -11.45
C THR A 192 13.88 -10.94 -11.77
N ALA A 193 13.85 -10.24 -12.90
CA ALA A 193 14.91 -9.31 -13.27
C ALA A 193 14.90 -8.11 -12.32
N LYS A 194 16.09 -7.72 -11.85
CA LYS A 194 16.23 -6.66 -10.83
C LYS A 194 15.84 -5.28 -11.32
N ASP A 195 15.83 -5.07 -12.63
CA ASP A 195 15.46 -3.82 -13.30
C ASP A 195 13.98 -3.77 -13.71
N SER A 196 13.19 -4.82 -13.44
CA SER A 196 11.74 -4.78 -13.63
C SER A 196 11.09 -3.81 -12.63
N PRO A 197 10.23 -2.87 -13.07
CA PRO A 197 9.54 -1.94 -12.20
C PRO A 197 8.78 -2.63 -11.05
N ALA A 198 8.02 -3.67 -11.36
CA ALA A 198 7.28 -4.45 -10.37
C ALA A 198 8.18 -4.99 -9.24
N ASN A 199 9.39 -5.44 -9.57
CA ASN A 199 10.32 -5.98 -8.58
C ASN A 199 11.00 -4.88 -7.75
N ILE A 200 11.30 -3.73 -8.37
CA ILE A 200 11.81 -2.56 -7.64
C ILE A 200 10.74 -2.07 -6.67
N TYR A 201 9.50 -1.88 -7.12
CA TYR A 201 8.38 -1.48 -6.27
C TYR A 201 8.15 -2.49 -5.14
N ALA A 202 8.13 -3.79 -5.42
CA ALA A 202 8.00 -4.83 -4.40
C ALA A 202 9.12 -4.77 -3.33
N GLY A 203 10.37 -4.53 -3.74
CA GLY A 203 11.47 -4.33 -2.80
C GLY A 203 11.27 -3.12 -1.89
N LYS A 204 10.77 -2.01 -2.43
CA LYS A 204 10.45 -0.79 -1.66
C LYS A 204 9.24 -0.97 -0.75
N VAL A 205 8.25 -1.76 -1.16
CA VAL A 205 7.13 -2.19 -0.30
C VAL A 205 7.67 -2.90 0.94
N VAL A 206 8.51 -3.92 0.76
CA VAL A 206 9.14 -4.63 1.88
C VAL A 206 9.88 -3.67 2.80
N GLU A 207 10.71 -2.79 2.23
CA GLU A 207 11.50 -1.83 3.02
C GLU A 207 10.62 -0.93 3.92
N LEU A 208 9.53 -0.38 3.37
CA LEU A 208 8.65 0.51 4.15
C LEU A 208 7.77 -0.27 5.14
N VAL A 209 7.27 -1.45 4.76
CA VAL A 209 6.51 -2.34 5.64
C VAL A 209 7.36 -2.73 6.86
N ASP A 210 8.62 -3.12 6.66
CA ASP A 210 9.54 -3.44 7.75
C ASP A 210 9.77 -2.24 8.67
N LYS A 211 9.97 -1.04 8.12
CA LYS A 211 10.14 0.19 8.91
C LYS A 211 8.93 0.47 9.80
N VAL A 212 7.71 0.35 9.25
CA VAL A 212 6.47 0.59 10.01
C VAL A 212 6.25 -0.47 11.09
N LEU A 213 6.45 -1.74 10.76
CA LEU A 213 6.25 -2.83 11.71
C LEU A 213 7.29 -2.83 12.84
N THR A 214 8.52 -2.39 12.57
CA THR A 214 9.59 -2.30 13.57
C THR A 214 9.54 -1.01 14.40
N SER A 215 8.88 0.06 13.93
CA SER A 215 8.69 1.30 14.70
C SER A 215 7.61 1.21 15.79
N GLY A 216 6.90 0.09 15.87
CA GLY A 216 5.73 -0.07 16.75
C GLY A 216 4.39 0.23 16.08
N GLY A 217 4.35 0.34 14.73
CA GLY A 217 3.14 0.57 13.96
C GLY A 217 2.81 2.05 13.72
N LEU A 218 1.62 2.29 13.16
CA LEU A 218 1.06 3.62 12.93
C LEU A 218 0.06 3.98 14.03
N PRO A 219 -0.17 5.28 14.30
CA PRO A 219 -1.25 5.71 15.18
C PRO A 219 -2.63 5.23 14.70
N HIS A 220 -3.57 5.08 15.62
CA HIS A 220 -4.96 4.73 15.29
C HIS A 220 -5.56 5.76 14.32
N GLY A 221 -6.31 5.27 13.33
CA GLY A 221 -6.97 6.12 12.35
C GLY A 221 -6.03 6.78 11.33
N VAL A 222 -4.75 6.41 11.32
CA VAL A 222 -3.75 6.97 10.40
C VAL A 222 -3.25 5.91 9.42
N GLY A 223 -3.10 6.31 8.16
CA GLY A 223 -2.53 5.50 7.10
C GLY A 223 -1.45 6.24 6.32
N LEU A 224 -0.75 5.51 5.45
CA LEU A 224 0.24 6.05 4.53
C LEU A 224 -0.22 5.86 3.08
N ASN A 225 -0.05 6.90 2.25
CA ASN A 225 -0.19 6.83 0.80
C ASN A 225 1.18 7.00 0.14
N VAL A 226 1.56 6.04 -0.70
CA VAL A 226 2.88 6.00 -1.32
C VAL A 226 2.76 5.96 -2.83
N ASN A 227 3.42 6.90 -3.51
CA ASN A 227 3.54 6.90 -4.96
C ASN A 227 5.00 6.77 -5.37
N PHE A 228 5.30 5.74 -6.16
CA PHE A 228 6.62 5.52 -6.72
C PHE A 228 6.80 6.28 -8.04
N PRO A 229 8.02 6.76 -8.35
CA PRO A 229 8.35 7.33 -9.66
C PRO A 229 8.48 6.23 -10.72
N THR A 230 8.73 6.59 -11.97
CA THR A 230 9.16 5.58 -12.95
C THR A 230 10.56 5.06 -12.60
N VAL A 231 10.77 3.75 -12.69
CA VAL A 231 12.01 3.07 -12.30
C VAL A 231 12.42 2.00 -13.32
N GLY A 232 13.66 1.52 -13.23
CA GLY A 232 14.12 0.34 -13.94
C GLY A 232 13.99 0.47 -15.46
N THR A 233 13.34 -0.50 -16.11
CA THR A 233 13.12 -0.47 -17.56
C THR A 233 12.28 0.73 -18.04
N LEU A 234 11.48 1.35 -17.18
CA LEU A 234 10.75 2.59 -17.49
C LEU A 234 11.61 3.84 -17.29
N ASN A 235 12.65 3.77 -16.46
CA ASN A 235 13.59 4.85 -16.21
C ASN A 235 14.93 4.30 -15.69
N SER A 236 15.87 4.12 -16.60
CA SER A 236 17.17 3.52 -16.29
C SER A 236 18.04 4.33 -15.33
N LYS A 237 17.68 5.59 -15.05
CA LYS A 237 18.36 6.45 -14.08
C LYS A 237 17.87 6.24 -12.64
N CYS A 238 16.78 5.50 -12.45
CA CYS A 238 16.19 5.27 -11.14
C CYS A 238 16.00 3.78 -10.88
N SER A 239 16.87 3.20 -10.04
CA SER A 239 16.78 1.79 -9.62
C SER A 239 16.49 1.61 -8.12
N ASP A 240 16.66 2.67 -7.33
CA ASP A 240 16.36 2.69 -5.89
C ASP A 240 15.79 4.07 -5.52
N PRO A 241 14.46 4.25 -5.65
CA PRO A 241 13.87 5.54 -5.38
C PRO A 241 13.91 5.89 -3.88
N GLN A 242 14.24 7.13 -3.57
CA GLN A 242 14.42 7.60 -2.19
C GLN A 242 13.09 8.09 -1.60
N TRP A 243 12.88 7.89 -0.30
CA TRP A 243 11.64 8.31 0.37
C TRP A 243 11.61 9.82 0.61
N GLU A 244 10.48 10.46 0.34
CA GLU A 244 10.20 11.85 0.71
C GLU A 244 8.86 11.94 1.42
N ILE A 245 8.85 12.49 2.63
CA ILE A 245 7.62 12.74 3.37
C ILE A 245 6.91 13.92 2.71
N THR A 246 5.66 13.73 2.35
CA THR A 246 4.85 14.69 1.60
C THR A 246 3.51 14.90 2.27
N ARG A 247 2.76 15.85 1.74
CA ARG A 247 1.33 16.04 2.06
C ARG A 247 0.48 15.78 0.82
N MET A 248 -0.73 15.27 1.02
CA MET A 248 -1.66 15.01 -0.10
C MET A 248 -2.19 16.29 -0.74
N MET A 249 -2.41 17.33 0.08
CA MET A 249 -2.84 18.67 -0.39
C MET A 249 -1.66 19.56 -0.72
N GLY A 250 -1.79 20.49 -1.66
CA GLY A 250 -0.81 21.54 -1.94
C GLY A 250 -0.83 21.99 -3.39
N SER A 251 0.29 22.51 -3.88
CA SER A 251 0.49 22.93 -5.28
C SER A 251 0.28 21.77 -6.27
N GLY A 252 -0.28 22.09 -7.43
CA GLY A 252 -0.40 21.15 -8.56
C GLY A 252 -1.49 20.08 -8.40
N ILE A 253 -2.44 20.26 -7.48
CA ILE A 253 -3.62 19.39 -7.43
C ILE A 253 -4.32 19.41 -8.79
N PHE A 254 -4.71 18.24 -9.26
CA PHE A 254 -5.50 18.08 -10.46
C PHE A 254 -6.69 17.15 -10.21
N MET A 255 -7.73 17.30 -11.02
CA MET A 255 -8.82 16.35 -11.10
C MET A 255 -9.04 15.91 -12.54
N GLN A 256 -9.67 14.74 -12.66
CA GLN A 256 -10.13 14.20 -13.93
C GLN A 256 -11.17 15.14 -14.52
N SER A 257 -10.99 15.49 -15.79
CA SER A 257 -11.92 16.32 -16.55
C SER A 257 -12.21 15.68 -17.90
N LEU A 258 -13.19 16.22 -18.62
CA LEU A 258 -13.67 15.66 -19.88
C LEU A 258 -13.43 16.65 -21.01
N ASN A 259 -12.96 16.14 -22.15
CA ASN A 259 -12.90 16.91 -23.39
C ASN A 259 -13.84 16.29 -24.42
N PHE A 260 -14.79 17.07 -24.96
CA PHE A 260 -15.71 16.56 -25.98
C PHE A 260 -15.00 16.46 -27.34
N ASN A 261 -14.95 15.25 -27.88
CA ASN A 261 -14.38 14.97 -29.19
C ASN A 261 -15.47 14.99 -30.25
N SER A 262 -15.58 16.11 -30.97
CA SER A 262 -16.60 16.30 -31.99
C SER A 262 -16.48 15.37 -33.20
N LYS A 263 -15.32 14.72 -33.42
CA LYS A 263 -15.13 13.76 -34.52
C LYS A 263 -15.72 12.39 -34.19
N SER A 264 -15.55 11.92 -32.96
CA SER A 264 -16.09 10.64 -32.49
C SER A 264 -17.49 10.77 -31.89
N GLY A 265 -17.89 11.97 -31.46
CA GLY A 265 -19.11 12.19 -30.67
C GLY A 265 -18.99 11.69 -29.23
N LEU A 266 -17.77 11.39 -28.76
CA LEU A 266 -17.48 10.87 -27.41
C LEU A 266 -16.67 11.88 -26.59
N PHE A 267 -16.43 11.57 -25.32
CA PHE A 267 -15.55 12.36 -24.43
C PHE A 267 -14.22 11.63 -24.23
N ASP A 268 -13.12 12.38 -24.35
CA ASP A 268 -11.79 11.93 -24.02
C ASP A 268 -11.46 12.31 -22.56
N TRP A 269 -10.70 11.46 -21.88
CA TRP A 269 -10.19 11.75 -20.54
C TRP A 269 -9.17 12.90 -20.62
N ASN A 270 -9.29 13.85 -19.70
CA ASN A 270 -8.40 14.98 -19.57
C ASN A 270 -8.10 15.26 -18.09
N VAL A 271 -7.19 16.19 -17.87
CA VAL A 271 -6.82 16.66 -16.54
C VAL A 271 -7.01 18.17 -16.47
N THR A 272 -7.63 18.64 -15.40
CA THR A 272 -7.67 20.05 -15.05
C THR A 272 -6.90 20.28 -13.75
N TYR A 273 -5.99 21.25 -13.80
CA TYR A 273 -5.22 21.70 -12.67
C TYR A 273 -6.01 22.76 -11.90
N TYR A 274 -5.98 22.63 -10.59
CA TYR A 274 -6.65 23.56 -9.70
C TYR A 274 -5.63 24.11 -8.70
N ASP A 275 -5.26 25.37 -8.91
CA ASP A 275 -4.49 26.12 -7.93
C ASP A 275 -5.46 26.78 -6.94
N GLY A 276 -5.09 26.81 -5.66
CA GLY A 276 -5.84 27.54 -4.64
C GLY A 276 -7.19 26.94 -4.22
N ILE A 277 -7.42 25.62 -4.41
CA ILE A 277 -8.65 24.96 -3.88
C ILE A 277 -8.78 25.21 -2.36
N LEU A 278 -7.66 25.20 -1.64
CA LEU A 278 -7.58 25.69 -0.28
C LEU A 278 -6.60 26.86 -0.26
N ASP A 279 -7.10 28.05 0.07
CA ASP A 279 -6.27 29.20 0.41
C ASP A 279 -5.62 28.95 1.78
N GLY A 280 -4.52 28.19 1.78
CA GLY A 280 -3.71 27.90 2.96
C GLY A 280 -3.67 26.43 3.38
N CYS A 281 -3.11 26.20 4.56
CA CYS A 281 -2.94 24.89 5.18
C CYS A 281 -3.63 24.89 6.54
N ASP A 282 -4.82 24.28 6.60
CA ASP A 282 -5.63 24.24 7.83
C ASP A 282 -5.32 23.02 8.73
N VAL A 283 -4.78 21.93 8.15
CA VAL A 283 -4.45 20.68 8.85
C VAL A 283 -3.18 20.07 8.24
N GLY A 284 -2.35 19.45 9.08
CA GLY A 284 -1.12 18.78 8.68
C GLY A 284 0.12 19.68 8.73
N ASP A 285 1.25 19.15 8.26
CA ASP A 285 2.50 19.90 8.17
C ASP A 285 2.55 20.72 6.88
N CYS A 286 2.53 22.04 7.03
CA CYS A 286 2.50 22.99 5.93
C CYS A 286 3.87 23.25 5.29
N GLY A 287 4.96 22.79 5.93
CA GLY A 287 6.30 22.90 5.38
C GLY A 287 6.64 21.83 4.35
N LEU A 288 5.81 20.79 4.22
CA LEU A 288 6.02 19.69 3.27
C LEU A 288 5.55 20.05 1.87
N SER A 289 6.30 19.58 0.86
CA SER A 289 5.86 19.58 -0.53
C SER A 289 4.63 18.71 -0.74
N SER A 290 3.80 19.06 -1.72
CA SER A 290 2.71 18.18 -2.16
C SER A 290 3.30 16.93 -2.79
N GLU A 291 2.63 15.79 -2.61
CA GLU A 291 3.03 14.55 -3.29
C GLU A 291 3.01 14.71 -4.81
N TYR A 292 2.15 15.57 -5.33
CA TYR A 292 2.10 15.87 -6.75
C TYR A 292 3.37 16.57 -7.26
N GLU A 293 3.85 17.59 -6.55
CA GLU A 293 5.05 18.33 -6.94
C GLU A 293 6.28 17.43 -6.95
N VAL A 294 6.39 16.54 -5.97
CA VAL A 294 7.49 15.56 -5.89
C VAL A 294 7.37 14.53 -7.00
N TYR A 295 6.18 13.94 -7.20
CA TYR A 295 5.92 12.93 -8.23
C TYR A 295 6.25 13.45 -9.63
N LEU A 296 5.79 14.65 -9.99
CA LEU A 296 6.01 15.22 -11.32
C LEU A 296 7.47 15.47 -11.66
N LYS A 297 8.31 15.78 -10.67
CA LYS A 297 9.76 15.94 -10.90
C LYS A 297 10.39 14.64 -11.40
N ASN A 298 9.79 13.49 -11.03
CA ASN A 298 10.20 12.16 -11.43
C ASN A 298 11.71 11.94 -11.31
N ASP A 299 12.31 12.52 -10.26
CA ASP A 299 13.74 12.59 -10.00
C ASP A 299 14.18 11.51 -9.00
N CYS A 300 13.60 10.32 -9.15
CA CYS A 300 13.87 9.14 -8.33
C CYS A 300 13.51 9.28 -6.85
N ARG A 301 12.42 10.00 -6.55
CA ARG A 301 11.84 10.11 -5.20
C ARG A 301 10.44 9.51 -5.17
N SER A 302 10.16 8.76 -4.11
CA SER A 302 8.85 8.19 -3.80
C SER A 302 8.20 9.00 -2.71
N THR A 303 6.97 9.41 -2.93
CA THR A 303 6.21 10.21 -1.96
C THR A 303 5.68 9.32 -0.87
N VAL A 304 5.63 9.82 0.36
CA VAL A 304 5.00 9.17 1.50
C VAL A 304 4.15 10.20 2.21
N SER A 305 2.86 10.20 1.89
CA SER A 305 1.87 11.10 2.49
C SER A 305 1.16 10.42 3.65
N ILE A 306 1.09 11.10 4.79
CA ILE A 306 0.36 10.64 5.97
C ILE A 306 -1.07 11.15 5.88
N PHE A 307 -2.06 10.27 6.02
CA PHE A 307 -3.47 10.64 6.02
C PHE A 307 -4.21 10.13 7.26
N SER A 308 -5.29 10.82 7.62
CA SER A 308 -6.21 10.44 8.69
C SER A 308 -7.57 10.07 8.11
N ILE A 309 -8.29 9.17 8.78
CA ILE A 309 -9.69 8.84 8.47
C ILE A 309 -10.71 9.61 9.35
N ASP A 310 -10.22 10.49 10.23
CA ASP A 310 -11.04 11.46 10.94
C ASP A 310 -11.29 12.66 10.03
N TYR A 311 -12.54 12.82 9.59
CA TYR A 311 -12.95 13.83 8.60
C TYR A 311 -13.46 15.13 9.24
N ASP A 312 -13.46 15.24 10.57
CA ASP A 312 -13.88 16.47 11.22
C ASP A 312 -13.03 17.65 10.73
N ALA A 313 -13.69 18.73 10.33
CA ALA A 313 -13.01 19.93 9.89
C ALA A 313 -12.15 20.51 11.02
N SER A 314 -11.02 21.14 10.67
CA SER A 314 -10.13 21.78 11.64
C SER A 314 -10.92 22.69 12.59
N ILE A 315 -10.48 22.77 13.85
CA ILE A 315 -11.13 23.63 14.85
C ILE A 315 -11.27 25.08 14.37
N ASN A 316 -10.30 25.57 13.60
CA ASN A 316 -10.32 26.90 13.00
C ASN A 316 -11.50 27.07 12.03
N ASN A 317 -11.65 26.14 11.09
CA ASN A 317 -12.75 26.17 10.12
C ASN A 317 -14.10 25.93 10.78
N SER A 318 -14.17 24.99 11.71
CA SER A 318 -15.36 24.75 12.53
C SER A 318 -15.81 26.00 13.27
N ASN A 319 -14.88 26.76 13.86
CA ASN A 319 -15.20 28.02 14.55
C ASN A 319 -15.63 29.14 13.59
N LYS A 320 -15.00 29.26 12.41
CA LYS A 320 -15.44 30.21 11.36
C LYS A 320 -16.89 29.93 10.95
N VAL A 321 -17.24 28.65 10.75
CA VAL A 321 -18.59 28.22 10.39
C VAL A 321 -19.57 28.50 11.52
N ARG A 322 -19.24 28.14 12.78
CA ARG A 322 -20.09 28.44 13.95
C ARG A 322 -20.40 29.92 14.08
N LYS A 323 -19.38 30.77 13.99
CA LYS A 323 -19.54 32.22 13.97
C LYS A 323 -20.43 32.70 12.83
N ALA A 324 -20.29 32.13 11.62
CA ALA A 324 -21.12 32.49 10.48
C ALA A 324 -22.58 32.04 10.61
N LEU A 325 -22.84 31.02 11.44
CA LEU A 325 -24.16 30.47 11.74
C LEU A 325 -24.78 31.05 13.03
N ASP A 326 -24.09 31.95 13.74
CA ASP A 326 -24.47 32.44 15.07
C ASP A 326 -24.71 31.31 16.10
N MET A 327 -23.90 30.24 16.02
CA MET A 327 -23.91 29.07 16.91
C MET A 327 -22.71 29.00 17.84
#